data_AF-A0A952LB40-F1
#
_entry.id   AF-A0A952LB40-F1
#
_cell.length_a   1.000
_cell.length_b   1.000
_cell.length_c   1.000
_cell.angle_alpha   90.00
_cell.angle_beta   90.00
_cell.angle_gamma   90.00
#
_symmetry.space_group_name_H-M   'P 1'
#
loop_
_entity.id
_entity.type
_entity.pdbx_description
1 polymer ?
#
loop_
_entity_poly.entity_id
_entity_poly.type
_entity_poly.pdbx_seq_one_letter_code
_entity_poly.pdbx_strand_id
1 'polypeptide(L)'
;MTDLDGGQLQLLSEEILERFGNVGYEPLAALSVLWSGWECDSVAALVQLADGSRKIVFVDGTPGGLTPEALLEERIRAYESAIEETRAFLRKARGEE
;
A
#
# COMPACT_ATOMS: atom_id res chain seq x y z
N MET A 1 -0.66 3.23 11.94
CA MET A 1 -0.48 1.88 11.40
C MET A 1 -1.76 1.13 11.67
N THR A 2 -2.24 0.40 10.67
CA THR A 2 -3.49 -0.36 10.76
C THR A 2 -3.14 -1.81 11.07
N ASP A 3 -3.97 -2.48 11.85
CA ASP A 3 -3.88 -3.92 12.04
C ASP A 3 -4.48 -4.63 10.82
N LEU A 4 -3.86 -5.73 10.40
CA LEU A 4 -4.42 -6.57 9.34
C LEU A 4 -5.61 -7.36 9.89
N ASP A 5 -6.74 -7.34 9.19
CA ASP A 5 -7.86 -8.21 9.53
C ASP A 5 -7.59 -9.67 9.11
N GLY A 6 -8.47 -10.59 9.50
CA GLY A 6 -8.29 -12.02 9.22
C GLY A 6 -8.24 -12.36 7.72
N GLY A 7 -8.97 -11.62 6.88
CA GLY A 7 -8.94 -11.81 5.43
C GLY A 7 -7.64 -11.27 4.83
N GLN A 8 -7.18 -10.12 5.29
CA GLN A 8 -5.92 -9.52 4.85
C GLN A 8 -4.70 -10.36 5.28
N LEU A 9 -4.74 -10.98 6.47
CA LEU A 9 -3.71 -11.91 6.91
C LEU A 9 -3.65 -13.17 6.04
N GLN A 10 -4.80 -13.68 5.61
CA GLN A 10 -4.85 -14.82 4.70
C GLN A 10 -4.23 -14.47 3.34
N LEU A 11 -4.64 -13.36 2.73
CA LEU A 11 -4.09 -12.90 1.45
C LEU A 11 -2.58 -12.61 1.55
N LEU A 12 -2.14 -11.98 2.65
CA LEU A 12 -0.72 -11.81 2.93
C LEU A 12 0.01 -13.16 3.00
N SER A 13 -0.58 -14.17 3.64
CA SER A 13 0.03 -15.50 3.74
C SER A 13 0.20 -16.14 2.35
N GLU A 14 -0.80 -15.97 1.48
CA GLU A 14 -0.77 -16.45 0.10
C GLU A 14 0.33 -15.75 -0.71
N GLU A 15 0.45 -14.43 -0.61
CA GLU A 15 1.51 -13.66 -1.29
C GLU A 15 2.91 -14.00 -0.77
N ILE A 16 3.07 -14.23 0.54
CA ILE A 16 4.35 -14.67 1.11
C ILE A 16 4.72 -16.05 0.57
N LEU A 17 3.76 -16.98 0.55
CA LEU A 17 3.96 -18.32 0.01
C LEU A 17 4.35 -18.29 -1.47
N GLU A 18 3.69 -17.47 -2.28
CA GLU A 18 3.97 -17.35 -3.71
C GLU A 18 5.36 -16.74 -3.98
N ARG A 19 5.70 -15.65 -3.29
CA ARG A 19 6.93 -14.89 -3.59
C ARG A 19 8.18 -15.43 -2.90
N PHE A 20 8.03 -15.98 -1.70
CA PHE A 20 9.15 -16.37 -0.84
C PHE A 20 9.11 -17.85 -0.45
N GLY A 21 8.08 -18.59 -0.87
CA GLY A 21 7.89 -19.98 -0.51
C GLY A 21 7.33 -20.16 0.89
N ASN A 22 7.30 -21.41 1.38
CA ASN A 22 6.80 -21.75 2.70
C ASN A 22 7.80 -21.34 3.79
N VAL A 23 7.85 -20.04 4.10
CA VAL A 23 8.74 -19.44 5.10
C VAL A 23 7.93 -18.82 6.24
N GLY A 24 8.45 -18.91 7.46
CA GLY A 24 7.89 -18.17 8.60
C GLY A 24 8.06 -16.66 8.40
N TYR A 25 7.07 -15.88 8.83
CA TYR A 25 7.12 -14.43 8.77
C TYR A 25 6.36 -13.79 9.95
N GLU A 26 6.69 -12.54 10.26
CA GLU A 26 6.02 -11.72 11.26
C GLU A 26 5.58 -10.39 10.61
N PRO A 27 4.27 -10.05 10.62
CA PRO A 27 3.80 -8.72 10.26
C PRO A 27 4.30 -7.68 11.27
N LEU A 28 5.02 -6.66 10.79
CA LEU A 28 5.51 -5.56 11.63
C LEU A 28 4.59 -4.35 11.58
N ALA A 29 4.04 -4.06 10.40
CA ALA A 29 3.17 -2.92 10.17
C ALA A 29 2.31 -3.11 8.92
N ALA A 30 1.16 -2.44 8.87
CA ALA A 30 0.41 -2.28 7.65
C ALA A 30 -0.13 -0.85 7.48
N LEU A 31 -0.38 -0.48 6.22
CA LEU A 31 -0.98 0.78 5.81
C LEU A 31 -1.94 0.58 4.64
N SER A 32 -3.01 1.36 4.63
CA SER A 32 -3.92 1.44 3.49
C SER A 32 -3.25 2.21 2.35
N VAL A 33 -3.31 1.65 1.16
CA VAL A 33 -2.85 2.27 -0.09
C VAL A 33 -4.08 2.60 -0.91
N LEU A 34 -4.38 3.89 -1.00
CA LEU A 34 -5.53 4.39 -1.76
C LEU A 34 -5.22 4.41 -3.26
N TRP A 35 -6.16 3.98 -4.09
CA TRP A 35 -6.08 4.09 -5.53
C TRP A 35 -7.17 5.04 -6.02
N SER A 36 -6.77 6.13 -6.68
CA SER A 36 -7.73 7.08 -7.23
C SER A 36 -8.38 6.47 -8.48
N GLY A 37 -9.58 5.88 -8.36
CA GLY A 37 -10.29 5.32 -9.51
C GLY A 37 -11.23 4.16 -9.19
N TRP A 38 -11.39 3.24 -10.15
CA TRP A 38 -12.24 2.05 -10.04
C TRP A 38 -11.62 0.92 -9.21
N GLU A 39 -10.29 0.92 -9.07
CA GLU A 39 -9.57 -0.08 -8.29
C GLU A 39 -9.84 0.15 -6.80
N CYS A 40 -10.22 -0.92 -6.10
CA CYS A 40 -10.40 -0.88 -4.66
C CYS A 40 -9.09 -0.45 -3.97
N ASP A 41 -9.20 0.19 -2.81
CA ASP A 41 -8.05 0.43 -1.94
C ASP A 41 -7.34 -0.89 -1.63
N SER A 42 -6.01 -0.81 -1.54
CA SER A 42 -5.12 -1.93 -1.25
C SER A 42 -4.52 -1.78 0.15
N VAL A 43 -3.77 -2.79 0.60
CA VAL A 43 -2.99 -2.75 1.83
C VAL A 43 -1.56 -3.20 1.56
N ALA A 44 -0.60 -2.38 2.00
CA ALA A 44 0.81 -2.75 2.03
C ALA A 44 1.20 -3.13 3.46
N ALA A 45 1.83 -4.29 3.61
CA ALA A 45 2.35 -4.81 4.86
C ALA A 45 3.89 -4.81 4.84
N LEU A 46 4.50 -4.32 5.91
CA LEU A 46 5.90 -4.55 6.21
C LEU A 46 6.01 -5.83 7.02
N VAL A 47 6.75 -6.82 6.52
CA VAL A 47 6.97 -8.09 7.20
C VAL A 47 8.45 -8.30 7.48
N GLN A 48 8.75 -9.08 8.51
CA GLN A 48 10.05 -9.71 8.71
C GLN A 48 9.97 -11.20 8.38
N LEU A 49 10.82 -11.67 7.48
CA LEU A 49 10.94 -13.09 7.18
C LEU A 49 11.81 -13.80 8.23
N ALA A 50 11.74 -15.14 8.28
CA ALA A 50 12.52 -15.95 9.22
C ALA A 50 14.04 -15.78 9.10
N ASP A 51 14.55 -15.33 7.94
CA ASP A 51 15.96 -14.99 7.72
C ASP A 51 16.36 -13.61 8.29
N GLY A 52 15.40 -12.91 8.91
CA GLY A 52 15.55 -11.58 9.49
C GLY A 52 15.37 -10.43 8.48
N SER A 53 15.25 -10.72 7.18
CA SER A 53 15.08 -9.70 6.15
C SER A 53 13.69 -9.06 6.23
N ARG A 54 13.61 -7.77 5.88
CA ARG A 54 12.36 -7.02 5.85
C ARG A 54 11.88 -6.83 4.41
N LYS A 55 10.58 -7.04 4.19
CA LYS A 55 9.95 -6.93 2.87
C LYS A 55 8.65 -6.14 2.98
N ILE A 56 8.37 -5.34 1.96
CA ILE A 56 7.04 -4.76 1.76
C ILE A 56 6.28 -5.68 0.80
N VAL A 57 5.07 -6.06 1.20
CA VAL A 57 4.20 -6.95 0.44
C VAL A 57 2.83 -6.28 0.35
N PHE A 58 2.31 -6.16 -0.86
CA PHE A 58 0.93 -5.76 -1.09
C PHE A 58 0.06 -7.00 -0.97
N VAL A 59 -0.96 -6.95 -0.11
CA VAL A 59 -1.76 -8.13 0.24
C VAL A 59 -2.57 -8.67 -0.95
N ASP A 60 -2.85 -7.83 -1.94
CA ASP A 60 -3.60 -8.10 -3.15
C ASP A 60 -2.71 -8.20 -4.40
N GLY A 61 -1.39 -8.37 -4.19
CA GLY A 61 -0.40 -8.39 -5.26
C GLY A 61 0.18 -7.00 -5.56
N THR A 62 1.36 -6.97 -6.19
CA THR A 62 2.00 -5.71 -6.57
C THR A 62 1.60 -5.38 -8.01
N PRO A 63 0.83 -4.31 -8.27
CA PRO A 63 0.49 -3.94 -9.62
C PRO A 63 1.74 -3.47 -10.39
N GLY A 64 1.99 -4.09 -11.54
CA GLY A 64 3.02 -3.65 -12.50
C GLY A 64 4.45 -4.12 -12.20
N GLY A 65 5.42 -3.53 -12.92
CA GLY A 65 6.84 -3.90 -12.90
C GLY A 65 7.72 -3.08 -11.96
N LEU A 66 7.13 -2.31 -11.05
CA LEU A 66 7.85 -1.51 -10.04
C LEU A 66 8.13 -2.33 -8.78
N THR A 67 9.15 -1.93 -8.02
CA THR A 67 9.34 -2.48 -6.67
C THR A 67 8.26 -1.92 -5.73
N PRO A 68 7.89 -2.64 -4.66
CA PRO A 68 6.92 -2.15 -3.67
C PRO A 68 7.26 -0.77 -3.11
N GLU A 69 8.54 -0.47 -2.86
CA GLU A 69 9.01 0.84 -2.38
C GLU A 69 8.75 1.93 -3.41
N ALA A 70 9.13 1.71 -4.66
CA ALA A 70 8.95 2.67 -5.75
C ALA A 70 7.46 2.95 -5.98
N LEU A 71 6.62 1.92 -5.84
CA LEU A 71 5.17 2.07 -5.94
C LEU A 71 4.61 2.94 -4.81
N LEU A 72 5.04 2.74 -3.56
CA LEU A 72 4.61 3.59 -2.44
C LEU A 72 5.07 5.05 -2.61
N GLU A 73 6.28 5.29 -3.12
CA GLU A 73 6.75 6.64 -3.44
C GLU A 73 5.92 7.29 -4.54
N GLU A 74 5.57 6.54 -5.59
CA GLU A 74 4.65 7.02 -6.63
C GLU A 74 3.29 7.37 -6.03
N ARG A 75 2.77 6.52 -5.14
CA ARG A 75 1.48 6.75 -4.48
C ARG A 75 1.49 8.01 -3.64
N ILE A 76 2.57 8.29 -2.91
CA ILE A 76 2.73 9.54 -2.16
C ILE A 76 2.58 10.74 -3.09
N ARG A 77 3.31 10.76 -4.22
CA ARG A 77 3.24 11.88 -5.19
C ARG A 77 1.83 12.07 -5.75
N ALA A 78 1.15 10.97 -6.06
CA ALA A 78 -0.22 11.02 -6.54
C ALA A 78 -1.20 11.58 -5.49
N TYR A 79 -1.02 11.21 -4.21
CA TYR A 79 -1.82 11.78 -3.12
C TYR A 79 -1.57 13.28 -2.93
N GLU A 80 -0.31 13.69 -2.97
CA GLU A 80 0.06 15.10 -2.84
C GLU A 80 -0.56 15.92 -3.98
N SER A 81 -0.46 15.46 -5.23
CA SER A 81 -1.10 16.11 -6.39
C SER A 81 -2.61 16.21 -6.21
N ALA A 82 -3.28 15.11 -5.83
CA ALA A 82 -4.72 15.09 -5.64
C ALA A 82 -5.18 16.05 -4.52
N ILE A 83 -4.41 16.13 -3.43
CA ILE A 83 -4.67 17.06 -2.32
C ILE A 83 -4.51 18.51 -2.80
N GLU A 84 -3.46 18.81 -3.56
CA GLU A 84 -3.22 20.15 -4.11
C GLU A 84 -4.32 20.59 -5.07
N GLU A 85 -4.71 19.72 -6.00
CA GLU A 85 -5.82 19.96 -6.93
C GLU A 85 -7.14 20.18 -6.19
N THR A 86 -7.42 19.35 -5.18
CA THR A 86 -8.62 19.50 -4.34
C THR A 86 -8.62 20.83 -3.59
N ARG A 87 -7.48 21.23 -3.01
CA ARG A 87 -7.34 22.53 -2.34
C ARG A 87 -7.53 23.69 -3.32
N ALA A 88 -6.98 23.60 -4.53
CA ALA A 88 -7.15 24.62 -5.56
C ALA A 88 -8.62 24.75 -6.01
N PHE A 89 -9.31 23.62 -6.16
CA PHE A 89 -10.73 23.60 -6.46
C PHE A 89 -11.58 24.28 -5.37
N LEU A 90 -11.28 24.00 -4.09
CA LEU A 90 -11.97 24.62 -2.96
C LEU A 90 -11.74 26.14 -2.89
N ARG A 91 -10.53 26.64 -3.17
CA ARG A 91 -10.25 28.08 -3.24
C ARG A 91 -11.10 28.77 -4.31
N LYS A 92 -11.14 28.19 -5.52
CA LYS A 92 -12.01 28.67 -6.61
C LYS A 92 -13.48 28.69 -6.21
N ALA A 93 -13.97 27.64 -5.56
CA ALA A 93 -15.35 27.56 -5.10
C ALA A 93 -15.71 28.62 -4.04
N ARG A 94 -14.72 29.13 -3.30
CA ARG A 94 -14.88 30.17 -2.27
C ARG A 94 -14.65 31.60 -2.77
N GLY A 95 -14.20 31.77 -4.02
CA GLY A 95 -13.82 33.10 -4.55
C GLY A 95 -12.50 33.64 -4.02
N GLU A 96 -11.62 32.75 -3.53
CA GLU A 96 -10.26 33.07 -3.06
C GLU A 96 -9.28 32.82 -4.23
N GLU A 97 -9.09 33.80 -5.12
CA GLU A 97 -8.05 33.73 -6.17
C GLU A 97 -6.68 34.18 -5.66
#